data_AF-G7HY88-F1
#
_entry.id   AF-G7HY88-F1
#
_cell.length_a   1.000
_cell.length_b   1.000
_cell.length_c   1.000
_cell.angle_alpha   90.00
_cell.angle_beta   90.00
_cell.angle_gamma   90.00
#
_symmetry.space_group_name_H-M   'P 1'
#
loop_
_entity.id
_entity.type
_entity.pdbx_description
1 polymer ?
#
loop_
_entity_poly.entity_id
_entity_poly.type
_entity_poly.pdbx_seq_one_letter_code
_entity_poly.pdbx_strand_id
1 'polypeptide(L)'
;MTSAHNSNGLNDLSAIDQQILDFEARAPKTIALKEKAIRAELDISPVRYHQRLNVIVELPAALAYNPVLVKRLLRKRGEREDVRRAAHGNPQPEH
;
A
#
# COMPACT_ATOMS: atom_id res chain seq x y z
N MET A 1 4.41 9.48 -25.26
CA MET A 1 3.14 9.86 -24.63
C MET A 1 2.85 8.89 -23.50
N THR A 2 3.28 9.18 -22.28
CA THR A 2 2.83 8.44 -21.09
C THR A 2 2.63 9.47 -19.99
N SER A 3 1.37 9.86 -19.84
CA SER A 3 0.92 10.96 -19.00
C SER A 3 1.48 10.89 -17.59
N ALA A 4 2.05 12.00 -17.16
CA ALA A 4 2.06 12.42 -15.77
C ALA A 4 0.61 12.35 -15.23
N HIS A 5 0.26 11.26 -14.54
CA HIS A 5 -0.91 11.22 -13.66
C HIS A 5 -0.43 11.60 -12.26
N ASN A 6 -0.33 12.90 -12.01
CA ASN A 6 -1.40 13.76 -11.47
C ASN A 6 -1.31 13.79 -9.95
N SER A 7 -0.50 14.74 -9.49
CA SER A 7 -0.26 15.10 -8.09
C SER A 7 -1.44 15.82 -7.42
N ASN A 8 -2.62 15.90 -8.06
CA ASN A 8 -3.73 16.74 -7.61
C ASN A 8 -5.04 15.98 -7.26
N GLY A 9 -4.97 14.65 -7.11
CA GLY A 9 -6.12 13.77 -6.82
C GLY A 9 -6.05 13.03 -5.48
N LEU A 10 -5.40 13.60 -4.46
CA LEU A 10 -5.13 12.93 -3.17
C LEU A 10 -6.39 12.54 -2.38
N ASN A 11 -7.59 12.94 -2.80
CA ASN A 11 -8.83 12.57 -2.12
C ASN A 11 -9.65 11.50 -2.84
N ASP A 12 -9.36 11.18 -4.09
CA ASP A 12 -10.20 10.30 -4.92
C ASP A 12 -9.45 9.04 -5.38
N LEU A 13 -10.19 7.92 -5.47
CA LEU A 13 -9.66 6.68 -6.00
C LEU A 13 -9.81 6.62 -7.52
N SER A 14 -8.70 6.45 -8.23
CA SER A 14 -8.75 6.12 -9.66
C SER A 14 -9.20 4.67 -9.88
N ALA A 15 -9.54 4.32 -11.13
CA ALA A 15 -9.95 2.96 -11.49
C ALA A 15 -8.88 1.90 -11.16
N ILE A 16 -7.60 2.24 -11.26
CA ILE A 16 -6.51 1.33 -10.87
C ILE A 16 -6.41 1.19 -9.35
N ASP A 17 -6.75 2.22 -8.59
CA ASP A 17 -6.71 2.18 -7.11
C ASP A 17 -7.78 1.26 -6.55
N GLN A 18 -8.99 1.32 -7.12
CA GLN A 18 -10.08 0.43 -6.77
C GLN A 18 -9.68 -1.03 -7.07
N GLN A 19 -9.12 -1.30 -8.26
CA GLN A 19 -8.62 -2.63 -8.62
C GLN A 19 -7.52 -3.13 -7.68
N ILE A 20 -6.61 -2.26 -7.22
CA ILE A 20 -5.58 -2.61 -6.24
C ILE A 20 -6.20 -3.01 -4.90
N LEU A 21 -7.22 -2.28 -4.42
CA LEU A 21 -7.93 -2.59 -3.18
C LEU A 21 -8.72 -3.91 -3.29
N ASP A 22 -9.41 -4.11 -4.41
CA ASP A 22 -10.16 -5.35 -4.68
C ASP A 22 -9.24 -6.56 -4.76
N PHE A 23 -8.10 -6.41 -5.44
CA PHE A 23 -7.06 -7.43 -5.49
C PHE A 23 -6.54 -7.74 -4.08
N GLU A 24 -6.26 -6.71 -3.26
CA GLU A 24 -5.70 -6.91 -1.91
C GLU A 24 -6.66 -7.62 -0.95
N ALA A 25 -7.98 -7.50 -1.17
CA ALA A 25 -8.96 -8.26 -0.41
C ALA A 25 -8.82 -9.77 -0.59
N ARG A 26 -8.44 -10.22 -1.80
CA ARG A 26 -8.31 -11.63 -2.21
C ARG A 26 -6.87 -12.10 -2.46
N ALA A 27 -5.88 -11.25 -2.17
CA ALA A 27 -4.49 -11.51 -2.50
C ALA A 27 -3.96 -12.81 -1.84
N PRO A 28 -3.13 -13.59 -2.56
CA PRO A 28 -2.48 -14.77 -2.00
C PRO A 28 -1.64 -14.46 -0.77
N LYS A 29 -1.58 -15.40 0.18
CA LYS A 29 -0.77 -15.26 1.41
C LYS A 29 0.74 -15.22 1.13
N THR A 30 1.19 -15.95 0.12
CA THR A 30 2.61 -16.06 -0.24
C THR A 30 3.03 -14.91 -1.16
N ILE A 31 4.14 -14.24 -0.83
CA ILE A 31 4.68 -13.10 -1.58
C ILE A 31 4.91 -13.45 -3.06
N ALA A 32 5.57 -14.56 -3.35
CA ALA A 32 5.86 -14.98 -4.73
C ALA A 32 4.58 -15.16 -5.58
N LEU A 33 3.55 -15.79 -5.02
CA LEU A 33 2.25 -15.94 -5.71
C LEU A 33 1.54 -14.60 -5.87
N LYS A 34 1.59 -13.74 -4.85
CA LYS A 34 1.02 -12.40 -4.90
C LYS A 34 1.69 -11.57 -6.00
N GLU A 35 3.01 -11.56 -6.09
CA GLU A 35 3.71 -10.81 -7.14
C GLU A 35 3.41 -11.33 -8.55
N LYS A 36 3.30 -12.65 -8.72
CA LYS A 36 2.90 -13.24 -9.99
C LYS A 36 1.48 -12.80 -10.38
N ALA A 37 0.55 -12.85 -9.43
CA ALA A 37 -0.84 -12.43 -9.63
C ALA A 37 -0.96 -10.93 -9.89
N ILE A 38 -0.18 -10.08 -9.21
CA ILE A 38 -0.13 -8.63 -9.47
C ILE A 38 0.24 -8.37 -10.93
N ARG A 39 1.31 -9.02 -11.43
CA ARG A 39 1.73 -8.84 -12.83
C ARG A 39 0.68 -9.36 -13.81
N ALA A 40 0.02 -10.47 -13.49
CA ALA A 40 -0.96 -11.10 -14.38
C ALA A 40 -2.32 -10.39 -14.43
N GLU A 41 -2.78 -9.82 -13.31
CA GLU A 41 -4.13 -9.25 -13.21
C GLU A 41 -4.17 -7.73 -13.32
N LEU A 42 -3.14 -7.04 -12.82
CA LEU A 42 -3.11 -5.57 -12.76
C LEU A 42 -2.17 -4.95 -13.81
N ASP A 43 -1.42 -5.77 -14.54
CA ASP A 43 -0.44 -5.35 -15.56
C ASP A 43 0.56 -4.28 -15.06
N ILE A 44 0.90 -4.33 -13.76
CA ILE A 44 1.87 -3.43 -13.13
C ILE A 44 2.97 -4.21 -12.41
N SER A 45 4.11 -3.56 -12.21
CA SER A 45 5.19 -4.13 -11.41
C SER A 45 4.79 -4.22 -9.93
N PRO A 46 5.24 -5.25 -9.19
CA PRO A 46 4.99 -5.36 -7.75
C PRO A 46 5.49 -4.15 -6.96
N VAL A 47 6.60 -3.54 -7.39
CA VAL A 47 7.13 -2.32 -6.78
C VAL A 47 6.13 -1.17 -6.89
N ARG A 48 5.61 -0.92 -8.11
CA ARG A 48 4.60 0.13 -8.34
C ARG A 48 3.31 -0.17 -7.58
N TYR A 49 2.90 -1.43 -7.53
CA TYR A 49 1.75 -1.88 -6.74
C TYR A 49 1.89 -1.50 -5.26
N HIS A 50 3.01 -1.84 -4.63
CA HIS A 50 3.23 -1.54 -3.21
C HIS A 50 3.34 -0.04 -2.93
N GLN A 51 4.00 0.70 -3.83
CA GLN A 51 4.06 2.16 -3.73
C GLN A 51 2.66 2.78 -3.77
N ARG A 52 1.83 2.35 -4.73
CA ARG A 52 0.46 2.87 -4.85
C ARG A 52 -0.42 2.44 -3.69
N LEU A 53 -0.31 1.20 -3.24
CA LEU A 53 -1.02 0.69 -2.07
C LEU A 53 -0.72 1.53 -0.81
N ASN A 54 0.53 1.94 -0.60
CA ASN A 54 0.90 2.77 0.55
C ASN A 54 0.25 4.16 0.51
N VAL A 55 0.04 4.73 -0.67
CA VAL A 55 -0.63 6.03 -0.81
C VAL A 55 -2.14 5.89 -0.60
N ILE A 56 -2.78 4.93 -1.28
CA ILE A 56 -4.25 4.82 -1.27
C ILE A 56 -4.80 4.49 0.11
N VAL A 57 -4.09 3.71 0.94
CA VAL A 57 -4.55 3.35 2.30
C VAL A 57 -4.61 4.54 3.26
N GLU A 58 -3.94 5.64 2.93
CA GLU A 58 -3.95 6.89 3.70
C GLU A 58 -5.06 7.85 3.22
N LEU A 59 -5.76 7.52 2.13
CA LEU A 59 -6.79 8.39 1.55
C LEU A 59 -8.18 8.16 2.17
N PRO A 60 -8.97 9.22 2.38
CA PRO A 60 -10.34 9.09 2.89
C PRO A 60 -11.25 8.29 1.94
N ALA A 61 -11.06 8.40 0.63
CA ALA A 61 -11.85 7.61 -0.34
C ALA A 61 -11.61 6.09 -0.23
N ALA A 62 -10.41 5.65 0.20
CA ALA A 62 -10.17 4.23 0.44
C ALA A 62 -10.96 3.71 1.65
N LEU A 63 -11.05 4.52 2.72
CA LEU A 63 -11.89 4.21 3.87
C LEU A 63 -13.37 4.16 3.50
N ALA A 64 -13.84 5.04 2.61
CA ALA A 64 -15.21 5.01 2.11
C ALA A 64 -15.49 3.77 1.24
N TYR A 65 -14.50 3.32 0.45
CA TYR A 65 -14.62 2.17 -0.44
C TYR A 65 -14.59 0.83 0.31
N ASN A 66 -13.58 0.61 1.15
CA ASN A 66 -13.45 -0.64 1.92
C ASN A 66 -12.83 -0.38 3.31
N PRO A 67 -13.63 0.04 4.29
CA PRO A 67 -13.13 0.46 5.60
C PRO A 67 -12.43 -0.67 6.38
N VAL A 68 -12.89 -1.92 6.22
CA VAL A 68 -12.34 -3.08 6.94
C VAL A 68 -10.95 -3.42 6.41
N LEU A 69 -10.80 -3.47 5.08
CA LEU A 69 -9.51 -3.74 4.45
C LEU A 69 -8.49 -2.66 4.79
N VAL A 70 -8.88 -1.38 4.66
CA VAL A 70 -7.98 -0.26 4.90
C VAL A 70 -7.53 -0.20 6.36
N LYS A 71 -8.43 -0.36 7.32
CA LYS A 71 -8.05 -0.43 8.75
C LYS A 71 -7.08 -1.58 9.03
N ARG A 72 -7.28 -2.76 8.40
CA ARG A 72 -6.36 -3.90 8.53
C ARG A 72 -4.97 -3.59 7.96
N LEU A 73 -4.90 -2.87 6.84
CA LEU A 73 -3.64 -2.45 6.21
C LEU A 73 -2.91 -1.39 7.05
N LEU A 74 -3.64 -0.40 7.57
CA LEU A 74 -3.10 0.62 8.47
C LEU A 74 -2.49 0.01 9.73
N ARG A 75 -3.17 -0.96 10.36
CA ARG A 75 -2.62 -1.68 11.52
C ARG A 75 -1.30 -2.37 11.21
N LYS A 76 -1.23 -3.11 10.10
CA LYS A 76 0.02 -3.77 9.64
C LYS A 76 1.16 -2.77 9.38
N ARG A 77 0.85 -1.54 8.99
CA ARG A 77 1.84 -0.47 8.78
C ARG A 77 2.36 0.06 10.11
N GLY A 78 1.47 0.30 11.09
CA GLY A 78 1.86 0.70 12.46
C GLY A 78 2.81 -0.30 13.11
N GLU A 79 2.49 -1.60 13.03
CA GLU A 79 3.36 -2.68 13.53
C GLU A 79 4.78 -2.63 12.91
N ARG A 80 4.89 -2.29 11.62
CA ARG A 80 6.20 -2.17 10.94
C ARG A 80 6.95 -0.89 11.35
N GLU A 81 6.24 0.19 11.64
CA GLU A 81 6.83 1.45 12.07
C GLU A 81 7.37 1.36 13.49
N ASP A 82 6.65 0.70 14.39
CA ASP A 82 7.07 0.48 15.77
C ASP A 82 8.35 -0.39 15.82
N VAL A 83 8.43 -1.44 15.01
CA VAL A 83 9.66 -2.26 14.88
C VAL A 83 10.84 -1.44 14.36
N ARG A 84 10.62 -0.55 13.39
CA ARG A 84 11.69 0.34 12.88
C ARG A 84 12.14 1.34 13.93
N ARG A 85 11.21 1.94 14.69
CA ARG A 85 11.54 2.87 15.78
C ARG A 85 12.33 2.18 16.89
N ALA A 86 11.92 0.97 17.27
CA ALA A 86 12.66 0.14 18.22
C ALA A 86 14.06 -0.25 17.71
N ALA A 87 14.21 -0.50 16.40
CA ALA A 87 15.51 -0.79 15.80
C ALA A 87 16.42 0.46 15.65
N HIS A 88 15.84 1.65 15.53
CA HIS A 88 16.58 2.93 15.37
C HIS A 88 16.83 3.68 16.69
N GLY A 89 16.29 3.21 17.81
CA GLY A 89 16.48 3.76 19.15
C GLY A 89 17.59 3.04 19.91
N ASN A 90 18.85 3.21 19.50
CA ASN A 90 19.99 3.06 20.40
C ASN A 90 20.57 4.47 20.61
N PRO A 91 20.40 5.10 21.79
CA PRO A 91 21.12 6.32 22.09
C PRO A 91 22.61 5.98 22.18
N GLN A 92 23.43 6.65 21.39
CA GLN A 92 24.89 6.55 21.52
C GLN A 92 25.27 7.04 22.94
N PRO A 93 25.93 6.23 23.78
CA PRO A 93 26.58 6.76 24.96
C PRO A 93 27.85 7.49 24.50
N GLU A 94 27.84 8.78 24.76
CA GLU A 94 28.93 9.73 24.66
C GLU A 94 30.15 9.30 25.52
N HIS A 95 31.33 9.31 24.88
CA HIS A 95 32.66 9.27 25.50
C HIS A 95 33.58 10.26 24.79
#